data_AF-M0NGW9-F1
#
_entry.id   AF-M0NGW9-F1
#
_cell.length_a   1.000
_cell.length_b   1.000
_cell.length_c   1.000
_cell.angle_alpha   90.00
_cell.angle_beta   90.00
_cell.angle_gamma   90.00
#
_symmetry.space_group_name_H-M   'P 1'
#
loop_
_entity.id
_entity.type
_entity.pdbx_description
1 polymer ?
#
loop_
_entity_poly.entity_id
_entity_poly.type
_entity_poly.pdbx_seq_one_letter_code
_entity_poly.pdbx_strand_id
1 'polypeptide(L)'
;MYLDGHIIVFNQKQFEDGFNYVDHFFDQSEDILDEIEAGPLNVTNMDDFRGWISNDRRKARKICQLSEFGIIDELDMSTATDIIDVHSLGLDITNGTGGSEISVPNGNKAWDMIKLLNNDHLVSPVNSEEFQATGGKRRPPE
;
A
#
# COMPACT_ATOMS: atom_id res chain seq x y z
N MET A 1 5.06 -26.97 6.28
CA MET A 1 6.19 -27.88 5.98
C MET A 1 7.46 -27.09 6.22
N TYR A 2 8.43 -27.60 6.97
CA TYR A 2 9.71 -26.92 7.15
C TYR A 2 10.70 -27.44 6.11
N LEU A 3 11.25 -26.55 5.29
CA LEU A 3 12.22 -26.88 4.24
C LEU A 3 13.29 -25.79 4.22
N ASP A 4 14.56 -26.17 4.36
CA ASP A 4 15.73 -25.28 4.27
C ASP A 4 15.63 -23.98 5.09
N GLY A 5 15.14 -24.05 6.34
CA GLY A 5 15.01 -22.86 7.18
C GLY A 5 13.67 -22.12 7.04
N HIS A 6 12.85 -22.48 6.05
CA HIS A 6 11.59 -21.82 5.74
C HIS A 6 10.38 -22.67 6.12
N ILE A 7 9.35 -22.03 6.67
CA ILE A 7 8.04 -22.64 6.85
C ILE A 7 7.21 -22.38 5.59
N ILE A 8 6.94 -23.44 4.84
CA ILE A 8 6.02 -23.43 3.71
C ILE A 8 4.60 -23.62 4.24
N VAL A 9 3.75 -22.63 3.98
CA VAL A 9 2.34 -22.59 4.39
C VAL A 9 1.46 -22.74 3.14
N PHE A 10 0.72 -23.86 3.05
CA PHE A 10 -0.17 -24.14 1.91
C PHE A 10 -1.57 -23.53 2.06
N ASN A 11 -2.01 -23.29 3.30
CA ASN A 11 -3.26 -22.61 3.60
C ASN A 11 -2.96 -21.38 4.46
N GLN A 12 -2.62 -20.29 3.76
CA GLN A 12 -2.21 -19.04 4.40
C GLN A 12 -3.28 -18.51 5.36
N LYS A 13 -4.55 -18.54 4.96
CA LYS A 13 -5.65 -18.08 5.80
C LYS A 13 -5.72 -18.84 7.12
N GLN A 14 -5.76 -20.17 7.07
CA GLN A 14 -5.87 -20.97 8.31
C GLN A 14 -4.63 -20.85 9.19
N PHE A 15 -3.46 -20.63 8.60
CA PHE A 15 -2.24 -20.36 9.34
C PHE A 15 -2.30 -18.98 10.02
N GLU A 16 -2.65 -17.93 9.28
CA GLU A 16 -2.80 -16.58 9.84
C GLU A 16 -3.83 -16.54 10.96
N ASP A 17 -4.99 -17.17 10.75
CA ASP A 17 -6.07 -17.27 11.75
C ASP A 17 -5.61 -18.09 12.98
N GLY A 18 -4.83 -19.15 12.79
CA GLY A 18 -4.36 -20.04 13.88
C GLY A 18 -3.26 -19.46 14.76
N PHE A 19 -2.55 -18.43 14.28
CA PHE A 19 -1.47 -17.74 14.99
C PHE A 19 -1.80 -16.28 15.29
N ASN A 20 -3.06 -15.86 15.09
CA ASN A 20 -3.55 -14.49 15.28
C ASN A 20 -2.71 -13.42 14.54
N TYR A 21 -2.12 -13.76 13.40
CA TYR A 21 -1.37 -12.79 12.59
C TYR A 21 -2.27 -11.69 12.03
N VAL A 22 -3.57 -11.96 11.91
CA VAL A 22 -4.55 -10.98 11.44
C VAL A 22 -4.65 -9.79 12.39
N ASP A 23 -4.71 -10.04 13.71
CA ASP A 23 -4.76 -8.97 14.71
C ASP A 23 -3.47 -8.15 14.67
N HIS A 24 -2.32 -8.83 14.54
CA HIS A 24 -1.03 -8.15 14.41
C HIS A 24 -0.96 -7.26 13.16
N PHE A 25 -1.51 -7.69 12.02
CA PHE A 25 -1.57 -6.85 10.82
C PHE A 25 -2.48 -5.64 11.02
N PHE A 26 -3.58 -5.77 11.78
CA PHE A 26 -4.42 -4.62 12.06
C PHE A 26 -3.72 -3.61 12.97
N ASP A 27 -3.15 -4.06 14.08
CA ASP A 27 -2.40 -3.21 15.01
C ASP A 27 -1.27 -2.45 14.28
N GLN A 28 -0.42 -3.18 13.54
CA GLN A 28 0.67 -2.55 12.79
C GLN A 28 0.16 -1.65 11.66
N SER A 29 -0.98 -1.97 11.04
CA SER A 29 -1.54 -1.12 9.99
C SER A 29 -2.03 0.22 10.55
N GLU A 30 -2.52 0.26 11.79
CA GLU A 30 -2.93 1.52 12.43
C GLU A 30 -1.73 2.44 12.66
N ASP A 31 -0.58 1.90 13.09
CA ASP A 31 0.65 2.70 13.26
C ASP A 31 1.06 3.38 11.93
N ILE A 32 0.99 2.65 10.81
CA ILE A 32 1.31 3.20 9.49
C ILE A 32 0.25 4.19 9.01
N LEU A 33 -1.02 3.95 9.35
CA LEU A 33 -2.09 4.90 9.06
C LEU A 33 -1.89 6.21 9.84
N ASP A 34 -1.42 6.15 11.09
CA ASP A 34 -1.01 7.34 11.86
C ASP A 34 0.14 8.08 11.18
N GLU A 35 1.13 7.37 10.64
CA GLU A 35 2.22 7.97 9.87
C GLU A 35 1.74 8.66 8.58
N ILE A 36 0.81 8.03 7.85
CA ILE A 36 0.22 8.62 6.64
C ILE A 36 -0.54 9.90 6.99
N GLU A 37 -1.31 9.89 8.08
CA GLU A 37 -2.09 11.05 8.53
C GLU A 37 -1.22 12.21 9.04
N ALA A 38 -0.11 11.89 9.71
CA ALA A 38 0.87 12.88 10.17
C ALA A 38 1.83 13.34 9.05
N GLY A 39 1.84 12.64 7.92
CA GLY A 39 2.77 12.82 6.82
C GLY A 39 2.49 14.04 5.92
N PRO A 40 3.26 14.19 4.83
CA PRO A 40 3.15 15.33 3.92
C PRO A 40 1.91 15.30 3.02
N LEU A 41 1.25 14.16 2.90
CA LEU A 41 0.04 13.99 2.08
C LEU A 41 -1.20 14.33 2.88
N ASN A 42 -1.99 15.29 2.37
CA ASN A 42 -3.25 15.65 3.00
C ASN A 42 -4.38 14.72 2.53
N VAL A 43 -4.65 13.65 3.30
CA VAL A 43 -5.75 12.70 3.04
C VAL A 43 -7.00 13.12 3.80
N THR A 44 -7.99 13.65 3.08
CA THR A 44 -9.17 14.30 3.68
C THR A 44 -10.16 13.35 4.36
N ASN A 45 -10.29 12.13 3.87
CA ASN A 45 -11.21 11.13 4.40
C ASN A 45 -10.48 9.96 5.06
N MET A 46 -9.50 10.30 5.91
CA MET A 46 -8.65 9.33 6.57
C MET A 46 -9.44 8.30 7.39
N ASP A 47 -10.48 8.72 8.11
CA ASP A 47 -11.34 7.81 8.90
C ASP A 47 -12.01 6.73 8.03
N ASP A 48 -12.53 7.11 6.85
CA ASP A 48 -13.14 6.17 5.91
C ASP A 48 -12.08 5.21 5.36
N PHE A 49 -10.90 5.74 5.03
CA PHE A 49 -9.77 4.95 4.55
C PHE A 49 -9.33 3.92 5.60
N ARG A 50 -9.11 4.32 6.86
CA ARG A 50 -8.85 3.42 8.00
C ARG A 50 -9.91 2.34 8.13
N GLY A 51 -11.18 2.72 8.04
CA GLY A 51 -12.31 1.78 8.03
C GLY A 51 -12.23 0.73 6.92
N TRP A 52 -11.76 1.10 5.72
CA TRP A 52 -11.62 0.15 4.61
C TRP A 52 -10.40 -0.76 4.72
N ILE A 53 -9.36 -0.35 5.46
CA ILE A 53 -8.18 -1.17 5.75
C ILE A 53 -8.52 -2.21 6.84
N SER A 54 -9.08 -1.75 7.97
CA SER A 54 -9.45 -2.60 9.11
C SER A 54 -10.50 -3.67 8.79
N ASN A 55 -11.30 -3.48 7.74
CA ASN A 55 -12.29 -4.48 7.30
C ASN A 55 -11.77 -5.46 6.22
N ASP A 56 -10.52 -5.33 5.73
CA ASP A 56 -9.93 -6.26 4.77
C ASP A 56 -8.48 -6.61 5.13
N ARG A 57 -8.28 -7.81 5.68
CA ARG A 57 -6.95 -8.34 6.04
C ARG A 57 -5.90 -8.24 4.93
N ARG A 58 -6.31 -8.28 3.66
CA ARG A 58 -5.37 -8.20 2.53
C ARG A 58 -4.80 -6.79 2.42
N LYS A 59 -5.64 -5.78 2.68
CA LYS A 59 -5.24 -4.38 2.68
C LYS A 59 -4.41 -4.07 3.91
N ALA A 60 -4.82 -4.51 5.10
CA ALA A 60 -4.04 -4.36 6.32
C ALA A 60 -2.62 -4.92 6.15
N ARG A 61 -2.50 -6.16 5.67
CA ARG A 61 -1.18 -6.77 5.36
C ARG A 61 -0.36 -5.95 4.36
N LYS A 62 -0.99 -5.34 3.36
CA LYS A 62 -0.31 -4.54 2.35
C LYS A 62 0.10 -3.16 2.86
N ILE A 63 -0.66 -2.58 3.77
CA ILE A 63 -0.27 -1.39 4.54
C ILE A 63 0.94 -1.72 5.41
N CYS A 64 0.96 -2.85 6.13
CA CYS A 64 2.13 -3.28 6.91
C CYS A 64 3.42 -3.36 6.07
N GLN A 65 3.32 -3.71 4.79
CA GLN A 65 4.49 -3.75 3.89
C GLN A 65 5.06 -2.36 3.57
N LEU A 66 4.29 -1.28 3.78
CA LEU A 66 4.76 0.08 3.59
C LEU A 66 5.82 0.48 4.62
N SER A 67 5.90 -0.17 5.79
CA SER A 67 7.00 0.11 6.73
C SER A 67 8.37 -0.30 6.18
N GLU A 68 8.40 -1.23 5.22
CA GLU A 68 9.64 -1.72 4.59
C GLU A 68 9.89 -1.09 3.22
N PHE A 69 8.82 -0.81 2.45
CA PHE A 69 8.91 -0.40 1.04
C PHE A 69 8.04 0.82 0.69
N GLY A 70 7.52 1.52 1.69
CA GLY A 70 6.71 2.71 1.52
C GLY A 70 7.56 3.95 1.28
N ILE A 71 6.97 4.93 0.60
CA ILE A 71 7.56 6.26 0.35
C ILE A 71 6.75 7.36 1.05
N ILE A 72 6.15 7.05 2.20
CA ILE A 72 5.18 7.90 2.91
C ILE A 72 5.80 9.28 3.22
N ASP A 73 7.04 9.31 3.71
CA ASP A 73 7.75 10.56 4.06
C ASP A 73 8.35 11.29 2.86
N GLU A 74 8.58 10.57 1.75
CA GLU A 74 9.25 11.09 0.56
C GLU A 74 8.26 11.64 -0.49
N LEU A 75 6.98 11.26 -0.37
CA LEU A 75 5.97 11.57 -1.36
C LEU A 75 5.24 12.88 -1.03
N ASP A 76 5.57 13.94 -1.76
CA ASP A 76 4.84 15.20 -1.67
C ASP A 76 3.58 15.23 -2.56
N MET A 77 2.72 16.24 -2.34
CA MET A 77 1.47 16.39 -3.08
C MET A 77 1.66 16.58 -4.60
N SER A 78 2.77 17.19 -5.04
CA SER A 78 3.04 17.39 -6.47
C SER A 78 3.33 16.06 -7.14
N THR A 79 4.26 15.30 -6.56
CA THR A 79 4.69 13.98 -7.04
C THR A 79 3.53 12.99 -6.98
N ALA A 80 2.72 13.03 -5.90
CA ALA A 80 1.53 12.22 -5.79
C ALA A 80 0.52 12.50 -6.90
N THR A 81 0.29 13.78 -7.24
CA THR A 81 -0.59 14.18 -8.35
C THR A 81 -0.10 13.62 -9.68
N ASP A 82 1.20 13.78 -9.96
CA ASP A 82 1.81 13.25 -11.19
C ASP A 82 1.66 11.73 -11.30
N ILE A 83 1.89 11.01 -10.21
CA ILE A 83 1.72 9.55 -10.15
C ILE A 83 0.27 9.14 -10.38
N ILE A 84 -0.68 9.83 -9.72
CA ILE A 84 -2.11 9.56 -9.85
C ILE A 84 -2.54 9.70 -11.31
N ASP A 85 -2.10 10.76 -11.97
CA ASP A 85 -2.44 11.03 -13.37
C ASP A 85 -1.78 10.02 -14.32
N VAL A 86 -0.45 9.79 -14.19
CA VAL A 86 0.31 8.88 -15.06
C VAL A 86 -0.21 7.45 -14.97
N HIS A 87 -0.55 6.98 -13.77
CA HIS A 87 -1.04 5.63 -13.54
C HIS A 87 -2.56 5.51 -13.54
N SER A 88 -3.28 6.62 -13.77
CA SER A 88 -4.75 6.68 -13.75
C SER A 88 -5.34 6.06 -12.48
N LEU A 89 -4.75 6.40 -11.33
CA LEU A 89 -5.24 5.94 -10.03
C LEU A 89 -6.60 6.57 -9.76
N GLY A 90 -7.55 5.80 -9.25
CA GLY A 90 -8.91 6.31 -8.98
C GLY A 90 -9.01 7.03 -7.65
N LEU A 91 -8.09 7.97 -7.41
CA LEU A 91 -8.05 8.86 -6.25
C LEU A 91 -8.51 10.24 -6.71
N ASP A 92 -9.29 10.91 -5.86
CA ASP A 92 -9.79 12.24 -6.19
C ASP A 92 -8.83 13.28 -5.61
N ILE A 93 -8.43 14.26 -6.42
CA ILE A 93 -7.62 15.39 -5.98
C ILE A 93 -8.49 16.65 -6.00
N THR A 94 -8.60 17.30 -4.85
CA THR A 94 -9.32 18.56 -4.71
C THR A 94 -8.36 19.68 -4.33
N ASN A 95 -8.40 20.77 -5.09
CA ASN A 95 -7.63 21.98 -4.77
C ASN A 95 -8.50 22.92 -3.93
N GLY A 96 -8.23 22.96 -2.63
CA GLY A 96 -8.91 23.83 -1.68
C GLY A 96 -8.10 25.08 -1.34
N THR A 97 -8.67 25.96 -0.52
CA THR A 97 -7.99 27.15 0.00
C THR A 97 -6.78 26.83 0.89
N GLY A 98 -6.69 25.59 1.41
CA GLY A 98 -5.60 25.10 2.25
C GLY A 98 -4.51 24.32 1.51
N GLY A 99 -4.64 24.16 0.19
CA GLY A 99 -3.75 23.32 -0.62
C GLY A 99 -4.48 22.22 -1.36
N SER A 100 -3.72 21.37 -2.04
CA SER A 100 -4.22 20.16 -2.70
C SER A 100 -4.45 19.08 -1.65
N GLU A 101 -5.54 18.34 -1.81
CA GLU A 101 -5.94 17.28 -0.90
C GLU A 101 -6.33 16.04 -1.69
N ILE A 102 -6.05 14.86 -1.14
CA ILE A 102 -6.40 13.57 -1.72
C ILE A 102 -7.60 13.00 -0.98
N SER A 103 -8.54 12.44 -1.73
CA SER A 103 -9.67 11.67 -1.24
C SER A 103 -9.65 10.27 -1.85
N VAL A 104 -9.91 9.27 -1.03
CA VAL A 104 -10.12 7.89 -1.47
C VAL A 104 -11.63 7.68 -1.63
N PRO A 105 -12.20 7.60 -2.83
CA PRO A 105 -13.65 7.75 -3.00
C PRO A 105 -14.49 6.56 -2.50
N ASN A 106 -13.89 5.37 -2.33
CA ASN A 106 -14.54 4.19 -1.77
C ASN A 106 -13.54 3.09 -1.40
N GLY A 107 -14.00 2.06 -0.71
CA GLY A 107 -13.16 0.95 -0.25
C GLY A 107 -12.49 0.10 -1.32
N ASN A 108 -12.94 0.14 -2.59
CA ASN A 108 -12.21 -0.50 -3.68
C ASN A 108 -10.99 0.34 -4.11
N LYS A 109 -11.09 1.66 -3.98
CA LYS A 109 -10.03 2.63 -4.30
C LYS A 109 -8.97 2.76 -3.22
N ALA A 110 -9.19 2.18 -2.03
CA ALA A 110 -8.15 1.98 -1.03
C ALA A 110 -6.90 1.28 -1.59
N TRP A 111 -7.09 0.36 -2.56
CA TRP A 111 -5.96 -0.28 -3.25
C TRP A 111 -5.14 0.68 -4.10
N ASP A 112 -5.75 1.70 -4.68
CA ASP A 112 -5.04 2.69 -5.48
C ASP A 112 -4.23 3.63 -4.57
N MET A 113 -4.73 3.96 -3.37
CA MET A 113 -3.95 4.65 -2.34
C MET A 113 -2.76 3.80 -1.86
N ILE A 114 -2.97 2.51 -1.58
CA ILE A 114 -1.87 1.60 -1.21
C ILE A 114 -0.81 1.55 -2.30
N LYS A 115 -1.18 1.53 -3.59
CA LYS A 115 -0.21 1.56 -4.70
C LYS A 115 0.56 2.86 -4.76
N LEU A 116 -0.12 3.99 -4.55
CA LEU A 116 0.51 5.32 -4.53
C LEU A 116 1.64 5.37 -3.50
N LEU A 117 1.40 4.83 -2.31
CA LEU A 117 2.34 4.85 -1.20
C LEU A 117 3.44 3.78 -1.28
N ASN A 118 3.31 2.81 -2.20
CA ASN A 118 4.19 1.66 -2.30
C ASN A 118 5.18 1.83 -3.46
N ASN A 119 6.47 1.87 -3.13
CA ASN A 119 7.56 2.04 -4.12
C ASN A 119 7.63 0.87 -5.13
N ASP A 120 7.16 -0.32 -4.73
CA ASP A 120 7.25 -1.57 -5.51
C ASP A 120 6.30 -1.60 -6.74
N HIS A 121 5.31 -0.69 -6.78
CA HIS A 121 4.28 -0.65 -7.83
C HIS A 121 4.40 0.54 -8.78
N LEU A 122 5.27 1.50 -8.47
CA LEU A 122 5.50 2.69 -9.27
C LEU A 122 6.88 2.56 -9.91
N VAL A 123 6.91 2.44 -11.25
CA VAL A 123 8.17 2.56 -12.00
C VAL A 123 8.72 3.94 -11.67
N SER A 124 9.79 3.95 -10.90
CA SER A 124 10.14 5.06 -10.04
C SER A 124 10.58 6.33 -10.80
N PRO A 125 10.01 7.51 -10.47
CA PRO A 125 10.70 8.78 -10.60
C PRO A 125 11.52 9.14 -9.33
N VAL A 126 11.44 8.36 -8.25
CA VAL A 126 11.95 8.73 -6.91
C VAL A 126 13.23 7.97 -6.50
N ASN A 127 13.46 6.74 -7.00
CA ASN A 127 14.62 5.92 -6.67
C ASN A 127 15.14 5.15 -7.89
N SER A 128 16.45 5.16 -8.12
CA SER A 128 17.12 4.46 -9.23
C SER A 128 17.21 2.93 -9.06
N GLU A 129 16.59 2.37 -8.03
CA GLU A 129 16.58 0.93 -7.79
C GLU A 129 15.40 0.28 -8.49
N GLU A 130 15.64 -0.14 -9.73
CA GLU A 130 14.75 -0.99 -10.52
C GLU A 130 14.61 -2.37 -9.84
N PHE A 131 13.62 -2.55 -8.97
CA PHE A 131 13.22 -3.90 -8.58
C PHE A 131 12.39 -4.52 -9.70
N GLN A 132 13.04 -5.42 -10.45
CA GLN A 132 12.43 -6.18 -11.54
C GLN A 132 11.20 -6.95 -11.05
N ALA A 133 10.02 -6.56 -11.52
CA ALA A 133 8.84 -7.41 -11.47
C ALA A 133 9.06 -8.66 -12.32
N THR A 134 9.52 -9.76 -11.73
CA THR A 134 9.50 -11.09 -12.39
C THR A 134 8.10 -11.70 -12.31
N GLY A 135 7.16 -11.05 -12.99
CA GLY A 135 5.79 -11.51 -13.24
C GLY A 135 5.56 -11.82 -14.71
N GLY A 136 6.46 -12.56 -15.36
CA GLY A 136 6.34 -12.93 -16.77
C GLY A 136 6.72 -14.39 -17.00
N LYS A 137 5.77 -15.19 -17.49
CA LYS A 137 5.90 -16.62 -17.82
C LYS A 137 7.30 -16.99 -18.31
N ARG A 138 7.99 -17.89 -17.60
CA ARG A 138 9.16 -18.61 -18.14
C ARG A 138 8.75 -19.30 -19.44
N ARG A 139 9.27 -18.86 -20.58
CA ARG A 139 9.31 -19.70 -21.79
C ARG A 139 10.45 -20.72 -21.61
N PRO A 140 10.26 -22.00 -21.99
CA PRO A 140 11.36 -22.95 -21.95
C PRO A 140 12.40 -22.59 -23.03
N PRO A 141 13.69 -22.86 -22.80
CA PRO A 141 14.71 -22.70 -23.84
C PRO A 141 14.46 -23.72 -24.96
N GLU A 142 14.65 -23.27 -26.21
CA GLU A 142 14.77 -24.12 -27.39
C GLU A 142 16.11 -24.86 -27.41
#